data_AF-A0A7Y8LXE3-F1
#
_entry.id   AF-A0A7Y8LXE3-F1
#
_cell.length_a   1.000
_cell.length_b   1.000
_cell.length_c   1.000
_cell.angle_alpha   90.00
_cell.angle_beta   90.00
_cell.angle_gamma   90.00
#
_symmetry.space_group_name_H-M   'P 1'
#
loop_
_entity.id
_entity.type
_entity.pdbx_description
1 polymer ?
#
loop_
_entity_poly.entity_id
_entity_poly.type
_entity_poly.pdbx_seq_one_letter_code
_entity_poly.pdbx_strand_id
1 'polypeptide(L)'
;MGTPCFRRGDLVTVRSPAEILATLDADAKLDGLPFMPEMIAFCDRTFRVHRRAERTCVEGVGLRRIKDTVLLEGLRCDGSAHGGCERRCLFFWKEKWLRPATGAAVERQPAEAKAAEAGQLPTFHQGRFYCQSTELAAATSELPDGNLQCYLHDLRCGETTLKRVLHFTWVAVANRVWRISFRRDYLGHLTGDQTRTPDCALNLGPGDLVEVKSLKEIQATLDTAGRNRGLSFEPEMGIHCGRRYRVVSPIRRIISEQTGKMIELNNTVILGGVSCEGLGACNCPRANYFFWREAWLKRVDASPQEQSCLGRSDRTGQR
;
A
#
# COMPACT_ATOMS: atom_id res chain seq x y z
N MET A 1 6.85 1.54 33.03
CA MET A 1 7.87 0.85 32.21
C MET A 1 7.66 1.32 30.78
N GLY A 2 8.66 1.94 30.15
CA GLY A 2 8.51 2.48 28.79
C GLY A 2 8.27 1.33 27.80
N THR A 3 7.29 1.50 26.90
CA THR A 3 7.03 0.57 25.81
C THR A 3 8.31 0.36 25.00
N PRO A 4 8.70 -0.89 24.69
CA PRO A 4 9.90 -1.16 23.89
C PRO A 4 9.74 -0.59 22.47
N CYS A 5 10.52 0.45 22.15
CA CYS A 5 10.56 1.06 20.83
C CYS A 5 11.34 0.15 19.85
N PHE A 6 10.61 -0.67 19.10
CA PHE A 6 11.19 -1.58 18.12
C PHE A 6 11.75 -0.84 16.89
N ARG A 7 12.95 -1.22 16.46
CA ARG A 7 13.64 -0.61 15.32
C ARG A 7 13.64 -1.53 14.12
N ARG A 8 13.83 -0.95 12.94
CA ARG A 8 14.07 -1.70 11.71
C ARG A 8 15.16 -2.74 11.93
N GLY A 9 14.86 -3.99 11.56
CA GLY A 9 15.76 -5.12 11.70
C GLY A 9 15.59 -5.93 12.98
N ASP A 10 14.92 -5.39 14.01
CA ASP A 10 14.65 -6.12 15.25
C ASP A 10 13.79 -7.36 14.99
N LEU A 11 14.04 -8.43 15.75
CA LEU A 11 13.21 -9.62 15.75
C LEU A 11 12.16 -9.50 16.85
N VAL A 12 10.91 -9.67 16.47
CA VAL A 12 9.75 -9.57 17.35
C VAL A 12 8.85 -10.77 17.17
N THR A 13 8.28 -11.24 18.27
CA THR A 13 7.24 -12.27 18.26
C THR A 13 5.88 -11.60 18.40
N VAL A 14 4.95 -11.95 17.51
CA VAL A 14 3.54 -11.56 17.67
C VAL A 14 2.96 -12.32 18.84
N ARG A 15 2.32 -11.61 19.77
CA ARG A 15 1.67 -12.19 20.94
C ARG A 15 0.59 -13.20 20.54
N SER A 16 0.17 -14.02 21.50
CA SER A 16 -0.93 -14.95 21.25
C SER A 16 -2.22 -14.17 20.94
N PRO A 17 -3.16 -14.77 20.20
CA PRO A 17 -4.44 -14.11 19.92
C PRO A 17 -5.17 -13.71 21.21
N ALA A 18 -5.23 -14.58 22.23
CA ALA A 18 -5.85 -14.27 23.52
C ALA A 18 -5.24 -13.03 24.20
N GLU A 19 -3.90 -12.91 24.19
CA GLU A 19 -3.22 -11.71 24.71
C GLU A 19 -3.57 -10.45 23.90
N ILE A 20 -3.69 -10.56 22.58
CA ILE A 20 -4.03 -9.43 21.71
C ILE A 20 -5.49 -9.03 21.89
N LEU A 21 -6.42 -9.99 21.90
CA LEU A 21 -7.86 -9.78 22.09
C LEU A 21 -8.13 -9.06 23.43
N ALA A 22 -7.39 -9.41 24.49
CA ALA A 22 -7.48 -8.72 25.78
C ALA A 22 -7.03 -7.24 25.73
N THR A 23 -6.38 -6.79 24.66
CA THR A 23 -6.02 -5.37 24.48
C THR A 23 -7.06 -4.56 23.72
N LEU A 24 -8.06 -5.21 23.11
CA LEU A 24 -8.99 -4.56 22.20
C LEU A 24 -10.19 -3.97 22.94
N ASP A 25 -10.75 -2.91 22.39
CA ASP A 25 -12.04 -2.36 22.80
C ASP A 25 -13.22 -3.15 22.20
N ALA A 26 -14.45 -2.68 22.46
CA ALA A 26 -15.68 -3.32 22.01
C ALA A 26 -15.82 -3.40 20.48
N ASP A 27 -15.10 -2.55 19.73
CA ASP A 27 -15.08 -2.56 18.26
C ASP A 27 -13.90 -3.39 17.71
N ALA A 28 -13.23 -4.17 18.56
CA ALA A 28 -12.03 -4.92 18.25
C ALA A 28 -10.83 -4.05 17.80
N LYS A 29 -10.70 -2.83 18.38
CA LYS A 29 -9.61 -1.90 18.07
C LYS A 29 -8.66 -1.70 19.25
N LEU A 30 -7.42 -1.33 18.94
CA LEU A 30 -6.49 -0.71 19.89
C LEU A 30 -6.05 0.66 19.33
N ASP A 31 -6.31 1.74 20.08
CA ASP A 31 -6.10 3.13 19.65
C ASP A 31 -6.75 3.43 18.28
N GLY A 32 -7.96 2.93 18.06
CA GLY A 32 -8.69 3.14 16.81
C GLY A 32 -8.29 2.20 15.65
N LEU A 33 -7.22 1.42 15.78
CA LEU A 33 -6.75 0.49 14.75
C LEU A 33 -7.30 -0.93 15.00
N PRO A 34 -8.05 -1.52 14.06
CA PRO A 34 -8.63 -2.84 14.24
C PRO A 34 -7.57 -3.95 14.18
N PHE A 35 -7.77 -5.00 14.98
CA PHE A 35 -7.11 -6.28 14.81
C PHE A 35 -8.00 -7.18 13.94
N MET A 36 -7.45 -7.73 12.85
CA MET A 36 -8.25 -8.37 11.79
C MET A 36 -8.08 -9.90 11.79
N PRO A 37 -9.07 -10.67 11.32
CA PRO A 37 -8.97 -12.13 11.23
C PRO A 37 -7.69 -12.63 10.54
N GLU A 38 -7.29 -12.02 9.42
CA GLU A 38 -6.09 -12.40 8.67
C GLU A 38 -4.80 -12.26 9.50
N MET A 39 -4.80 -11.44 10.55
CA MET A 39 -3.63 -11.21 11.40
C MET A 39 -3.34 -12.40 12.34
N ILE A 40 -4.35 -13.20 12.66
CA ILE A 40 -4.25 -14.31 13.63
C ILE A 40 -3.30 -15.41 13.15
N ALA A 41 -3.20 -15.64 11.84
CA ALA A 41 -2.27 -16.60 11.24
C ALA A 41 -0.79 -16.30 11.53
N PHE A 42 -0.49 -15.09 12.01
CA PHE A 42 0.85 -14.63 12.37
C PHE A 42 1.11 -14.63 13.89
N CYS A 43 0.09 -14.86 14.73
CA CYS A 43 0.29 -14.95 16.18
C CYS A 43 1.22 -16.12 16.57
N ASP A 44 1.99 -15.95 17.64
CA ASP A 44 3.00 -16.88 18.16
C ASP A 44 4.17 -17.17 17.19
N ARG A 45 4.40 -16.27 16.23
CA ARG A 45 5.47 -16.37 15.25
C ARG A 45 6.39 -15.16 15.33
N THR A 46 7.65 -15.39 14.97
CA THR A 46 8.69 -14.36 14.99
C THR A 46 8.91 -13.81 13.59
N PHE A 47 8.97 -12.48 13.50
CA PHE A 47 9.21 -11.75 12.27
C PHE A 47 10.22 -10.64 12.51
N ARG A 48 10.75 -10.11 11.41
CA ARG A 48 11.61 -8.94 11.43
C ARG A 48 10.79 -7.68 11.24
N VAL A 49 11.12 -6.65 12.01
CA VAL A 49 10.56 -5.31 11.83
C VAL A 49 11.06 -4.73 10.53
N HIS A 50 10.14 -4.47 9.61
CA HIS A 50 10.44 -3.86 8.32
C HIS A 50 10.75 -2.37 8.48
N ARG A 51 9.78 -1.63 9.03
CA ARG A 51 9.82 -0.17 9.21
C ARG A 51 8.87 0.28 10.33
N ARG A 52 9.20 1.35 11.03
CA ARG A 52 8.25 2.07 11.90
C ARG A 52 7.20 2.79 11.07
N ALA A 53 5.97 2.79 11.56
CA ALA A 53 4.81 3.29 10.84
C ALA A 53 4.37 4.71 11.25
N GLU A 54 5.13 5.38 12.13
CA GLU A 54 4.68 6.59 12.84
C GLU A 54 4.15 7.71 11.94
N ARG A 55 4.63 7.75 10.71
CA ARG A 55 4.20 8.66 9.66
C ARG A 55 3.69 7.86 8.48
N THR A 56 2.40 7.95 8.18
CA THR A 56 1.75 7.13 7.17
C THR A 56 0.82 7.97 6.29
N CYS A 57 0.70 7.63 5.01
CA CYS A 57 -0.30 8.23 4.14
C CYS A 57 -1.66 7.56 4.36
N VAL A 58 -2.70 8.39 4.33
CA VAL A 58 -4.10 8.00 4.36
C VAL A 58 -4.76 8.55 3.10
N GLU A 59 -5.37 7.68 2.29
CA GLU A 59 -6.02 8.07 1.04
C GLU A 59 -7.11 9.11 1.30
N GLY A 60 -7.13 10.20 0.52
CA GLY A 60 -8.11 11.28 0.66
C GLY A 60 -7.86 12.25 1.83
N VAL A 61 -6.94 11.93 2.75
CA VAL A 61 -6.63 12.79 3.91
C VAL A 61 -5.20 13.36 3.83
N GLY A 62 -4.24 12.55 3.38
CA GLY A 62 -2.83 12.95 3.28
C GLY A 62 -1.96 12.30 4.36
N LEU A 63 -0.89 12.99 4.76
CA LEU A 63 0.09 12.45 5.69
C LEU A 63 -0.39 12.59 7.14
N ARG A 64 -0.43 11.48 7.87
CA ARG A 64 -0.95 11.42 9.23
C ARG A 64 0.03 10.73 10.18
N ARG A 65 -0.19 10.92 11.47
CA ARG A 65 0.58 10.28 12.53
C ARG A 65 -0.18 9.11 13.14
N ILE A 66 0.49 7.97 13.31
CA ILE A 66 -0.01 6.85 14.10
C ILE A 66 1.02 6.52 15.18
N LYS A 67 0.59 6.22 16.41
CA LYS A 67 1.51 5.96 17.52
C LYS A 67 1.80 4.48 17.68
N ASP A 68 3.00 4.18 18.17
CA ASP A 68 3.43 2.85 18.64
C ASP A 68 3.09 1.74 17.65
N THR A 69 3.43 1.97 16.38
CA THR A 69 3.06 1.08 15.29
C THR A 69 4.26 0.80 14.40
N VAL A 70 4.43 -0.47 14.04
CA VAL A 70 5.45 -0.95 13.11
C VAL A 70 4.81 -1.77 11.99
N LEU A 71 5.57 -1.96 10.91
CA LEU A 71 5.26 -2.91 9.84
C LEU A 71 6.27 -4.06 9.91
N LEU A 72 5.80 -5.28 9.70
CA LEU A 72 6.63 -6.49 9.72
C LEU A 72 6.89 -6.98 8.29
N GLU A 73 8.07 -7.56 8.06
CA GLU A 73 8.50 -7.98 6.72
C GLU A 73 7.55 -9.02 6.12
N GLY A 74 7.01 -8.71 4.93
CA GLY A 74 6.19 -9.62 4.14
C GLY A 74 4.77 -9.87 4.67
N LEU A 75 4.39 -9.30 5.82
CA LEU A 75 3.07 -9.56 6.41
C LEU A 75 1.99 -8.68 5.78
N ARG A 76 1.36 -9.22 4.73
CA ARG A 76 0.30 -8.56 3.99
C ARG A 76 -1.02 -9.29 4.16
N CYS A 77 -2.10 -8.51 4.16
CA CYS A 77 -3.47 -9.03 4.15
C CYS A 77 -3.72 -9.82 2.85
N ASP A 78 -4.29 -11.01 2.97
CA ASP A 78 -4.71 -11.83 1.83
C ASP A 78 -6.17 -11.56 1.40
N GLY A 79 -6.90 -10.80 2.21
CA GLY A 79 -8.29 -10.40 1.99
C GLY A 79 -9.30 -11.54 2.15
N SER A 80 -8.89 -12.72 2.62
CA SER A 80 -9.74 -13.91 2.74
C SER A 80 -10.98 -13.66 3.61
N ALA A 81 -10.87 -12.84 4.66
CA ALA A 81 -11.99 -12.48 5.53
C ALA A 81 -12.69 -11.17 5.11
N HIS A 82 -12.13 -10.46 4.11
CA HIS A 82 -12.60 -9.17 3.61
C HIS A 82 -13.11 -9.24 2.16
N GLY A 83 -13.97 -10.22 1.89
CA GLY A 83 -14.61 -10.37 0.58
C GLY A 83 -13.63 -10.66 -0.56
N GLY A 84 -12.44 -11.19 -0.26
CA GLY A 84 -11.37 -11.44 -1.21
C GLY A 84 -10.77 -10.18 -1.82
N CYS A 85 -10.59 -9.13 -1.00
CA CYS A 85 -9.88 -7.91 -1.38
C CYS A 85 -8.42 -8.20 -1.77
N GLU A 86 -8.00 -7.82 -2.97
CA GLU A 86 -6.69 -8.19 -3.52
C GLU A 86 -5.64 -7.09 -3.35
N ARG A 87 -5.91 -6.09 -2.50
CA ARG A 87 -5.04 -4.92 -2.30
C ARG A 87 -3.69 -5.25 -1.63
N ARG A 88 -3.64 -6.32 -0.83
CA ARG A 88 -2.42 -6.81 -0.14
C ARG A 88 -1.68 -5.72 0.66
N CYS A 89 -2.42 -4.94 1.45
CA CYS A 89 -1.84 -3.97 2.39
C CYS A 89 -0.92 -4.68 3.38
N LEU A 90 0.22 -4.06 3.72
CA LEU A 90 0.96 -4.46 4.93
C LEU A 90 0.09 -4.20 6.16
N PHE A 91 0.17 -5.09 7.14
CA PHE A 91 -0.50 -4.87 8.41
C PHE A 91 0.25 -3.84 9.26
N PHE A 92 -0.52 -2.96 9.87
CA PHE A 92 -0.07 -2.11 10.96
C PHE A 92 -0.09 -2.93 12.26
N TRP A 93 1.06 -3.11 12.89
CA TRP A 93 1.19 -3.84 14.14
C TRP A 93 1.44 -2.86 15.28
N LYS A 94 0.53 -2.81 16.25
CA LYS A 94 0.78 -2.08 17.50
C LYS A 94 1.90 -2.75 18.26
N GLU A 95 2.83 -1.96 18.80
CA GLU A 95 3.96 -2.48 19.59
C GLU A 95 3.47 -3.31 20.80
N LYS A 96 2.29 -2.98 21.35
CA LYS A 96 1.64 -3.73 22.43
C LYS A 96 1.29 -5.17 22.05
N TRP A 97 1.04 -5.44 20.77
CA TRP A 97 0.78 -6.79 20.22
C TRP A 97 2.05 -7.60 19.98
N LEU A 98 3.21 -7.01 20.25
CA LEU A 98 4.51 -7.61 19.98
C LEU A 98 5.29 -7.77 21.29
N ARG A 99 6.29 -8.66 21.25
CA ARG A 99 7.32 -8.78 22.28
C ARG A 99 8.68 -9.03 21.63
N PRO A 100 9.80 -8.64 22.26
CA PRO A 100 11.12 -8.99 21.77
C PRO A 100 11.25 -10.50 21.58
N ALA A 101 11.86 -10.93 20.49
CA ALA A 101 12.18 -12.34 20.27
C ALA A 101 13.37 -12.74 21.16
N THR A 102 13.11 -13.11 22.41
CA THR A 102 14.07 -13.88 23.19
C THR A 102 14.01 -15.32 22.68
N GLY A 103 15.15 -15.96 22.43
CA GLY A 103 15.25 -17.27 21.74
C GLY A 103 14.58 -18.48 22.41
N ALA A 104 13.63 -18.26 23.32
CA ALA A 104 12.78 -19.29 23.89
C ALA A 104 11.74 -19.76 22.87
N ALA A 105 11.54 -21.09 22.82
CA ALA A 105 10.47 -21.69 22.05
C ALA A 105 9.12 -21.13 22.55
N VAL A 106 8.35 -20.57 21.62
CA VAL A 106 7.01 -20.08 21.90
C VAL A 106 6.04 -21.24 21.73
N GLU A 107 5.32 -21.57 22.78
CA GLU A 107 4.22 -22.54 22.70
C GLU A 107 3.16 -22.00 21.75
N ARG A 108 2.93 -22.70 20.65
CA ARG A 108 2.00 -22.26 19.60
C ARG A 108 0.62 -22.79 19.93
N GLN A 109 -0.38 -21.90 19.93
CA GLN A 109 -1.76 -22.36 20.05
C GLN A 109 -2.18 -23.22 18.85
N PRO A 110 -3.06 -24.22 19.06
CA PRO A 110 -3.62 -25.03 17.99
C PRO A 110 -4.35 -24.18 16.94
N ALA A 111 -4.32 -24.62 15.68
CA ALA A 111 -4.95 -23.90 14.57
C ALA A 111 -6.48 -23.72 14.75
N GLU A 112 -7.13 -24.67 15.41
CA GLU A 112 -8.59 -24.63 15.67
C GLU A 112 -8.97 -23.51 16.65
N ALA A 113 -8.18 -23.30 17.71
CA ALA A 113 -8.39 -22.18 18.64
C ALA A 113 -8.26 -20.82 17.92
N LYS A 114 -7.23 -20.72 17.07
CA LYS A 114 -6.99 -19.53 16.22
C LYS A 114 -8.15 -19.26 15.26
N ALA A 115 -8.71 -20.29 14.66
CA ALA A 115 -9.86 -20.15 13.76
C ALA A 115 -11.12 -19.65 14.49
N ALA A 116 -11.36 -20.14 15.71
CA ALA A 116 -12.50 -19.70 16.53
C ALA A 116 -12.38 -18.21 16.91
N GLU A 117 -11.19 -17.76 17.31
CA GLU A 117 -10.91 -16.35 17.61
C GLU A 117 -11.05 -15.46 16.37
N ALA A 118 -10.64 -15.95 15.20
CA ALA A 118 -10.77 -15.22 13.95
C ALA A 118 -12.23 -14.98 13.54
N GLY A 119 -13.12 -15.94 13.81
CA GLY A 119 -14.54 -15.83 13.51
C GLY A 119 -15.29 -14.77 14.35
N GLN A 120 -14.69 -14.28 15.44
CA GLN A 120 -15.31 -13.30 16.34
C GLN A 120 -15.03 -11.84 15.94
N LEU A 121 -14.04 -11.61 15.08
CA LEU A 121 -13.60 -10.27 14.72
C LEU A 121 -14.47 -9.70 13.58
N PRO A 122 -14.93 -8.44 13.68
CA PRO A 122 -15.75 -7.82 12.65
C PRO A 122 -14.93 -7.54 11.39
N THR A 123 -15.52 -7.81 10.22
CA THR A 123 -14.93 -7.50 8.90
C THR A 123 -15.84 -6.62 8.04
N PHE A 124 -17.09 -6.46 8.46
CA PHE A 124 -18.10 -5.69 7.77
C PHE A 124 -19.08 -5.08 8.78
N HIS A 125 -19.33 -3.78 8.68
CA HIS A 125 -20.20 -3.05 9.61
C HIS A 125 -20.90 -1.92 8.85
N GLN A 126 -22.20 -1.72 9.11
CA GLN A 126 -23.00 -0.63 8.52
C GLN A 126 -22.89 -0.51 6.99
N GLY A 127 -22.88 -1.64 6.28
CA GLY A 127 -22.87 -1.63 4.81
C GLY A 127 -21.51 -1.32 4.16
N ARG A 128 -20.42 -1.30 4.95
CA ARG A 128 -19.05 -1.15 4.44
C ARG A 128 -18.11 -2.18 5.07
N PHE A 129 -17.04 -2.50 4.34
CA PHE A 129 -15.94 -3.29 4.90
C PHE A 129 -15.23 -2.49 5.99
N TYR A 130 -14.75 -3.26 6.96
CA TYR A 130 -14.13 -2.77 8.17
C TYR A 130 -12.74 -3.40 8.28
N CYS A 131 -11.69 -2.64 7.96
CA CYS A 131 -10.31 -3.12 7.97
C CYS A 131 -9.34 -2.01 8.42
N GLN A 132 -8.06 -2.35 8.63
CA GLN A 132 -7.05 -1.38 9.06
C GLN A 132 -6.91 -0.18 8.12
N SER A 133 -7.05 -0.40 6.81
CA SER A 133 -7.02 0.70 5.83
C SER A 133 -8.20 1.65 6.05
N THR A 134 -9.43 1.12 6.09
CA THR A 134 -10.65 1.94 6.14
C THR A 134 -10.77 2.72 7.45
N GLU A 135 -10.23 2.17 8.54
CA GLU A 135 -10.22 2.84 9.85
C GLU A 135 -8.99 3.72 10.07
N LEU A 136 -8.02 3.75 9.13
CA LEU A 136 -6.73 4.41 9.33
C LEU A 136 -6.87 5.92 9.56
N ALA A 137 -7.82 6.56 8.87
CA ALA A 137 -8.09 7.99 9.07
C ALA A 137 -8.51 8.29 10.52
N ALA A 138 -9.38 7.46 11.10
CA ALA A 138 -9.83 7.58 12.49
C ALA A 138 -8.75 7.16 13.51
N ALA A 139 -7.92 6.17 13.14
CA ALA A 139 -6.82 5.68 13.97
C ALA A 139 -5.59 6.61 14.00
N THR A 140 -5.61 7.71 13.25
CA THR A 140 -4.46 8.62 13.10
C THR A 140 -4.78 10.07 13.45
N SER A 141 -3.78 10.77 13.98
CA SER A 141 -3.87 12.21 14.26
C SER A 141 -3.21 13.04 13.15
N GLU A 142 -3.48 14.33 13.15
CA GLU A 142 -2.85 15.27 12.23
C GLU A 142 -1.33 15.26 12.43
N LEU A 143 -0.60 15.43 11.33
CA LEU A 143 0.85 15.63 11.36
C LEU A 143 1.12 17.08 10.92
N PRO A 144 1.57 17.96 11.82
CA PRO A 144 1.82 19.36 11.45
C PRO A 144 2.83 19.50 10.32
N ASP A 145 2.54 20.39 9.37
CA ASP A 145 3.42 20.72 8.26
C ASP A 145 4.76 21.27 8.75
N GLY A 146 5.84 20.95 8.03
CA GLY A 146 7.17 21.49 8.31
C GLY A 146 7.82 20.98 9.60
N ASN A 147 7.28 19.95 10.24
CA ASN A 147 7.85 19.40 11.47
C ASN A 147 9.18 18.66 11.20
N LEU A 148 10.30 19.40 11.19
CA LEU A 148 11.66 18.86 11.09
C LEU A 148 11.96 17.80 12.15
N GLN A 149 11.27 17.83 13.30
CA GLN A 149 11.45 16.83 14.35
C GLN A 149 11.10 15.42 13.86
N CYS A 150 10.16 15.28 12.91
CA CYS A 150 9.84 13.98 12.32
C CYS A 150 11.01 13.42 11.50
N TYR A 151 11.69 14.27 10.72
CA TYR A 151 12.89 13.85 9.98
C TYR A 151 14.06 13.54 10.92
N LEU A 152 14.24 14.34 11.98
CA LEU A 152 15.26 14.08 13.00
C LEU A 152 14.99 12.78 13.76
N HIS A 153 13.73 12.49 14.07
CA HIS A 153 13.30 11.25 14.70
C HIS A 153 13.58 10.06 13.77
N ASP A 154 13.16 10.13 12.50
CA ASP A 154 13.43 9.09 11.51
C ASP A 154 14.93 8.83 11.35
N LEU A 155 15.77 9.87 11.38
CA LEU A 155 17.22 9.73 11.34
C LEU A 155 17.77 9.04 12.60
N ARG A 156 17.31 9.44 13.80
CA ARG A 156 17.73 8.85 15.08
C ARG A 156 17.34 7.38 15.21
N CYS A 157 16.19 7.01 14.67
CA CYS A 157 15.69 5.63 14.68
C CYS A 157 16.22 4.77 13.52
N GLY A 158 16.98 5.35 12.58
CA GLY A 158 17.50 4.65 11.40
C GLY A 158 16.46 4.31 10.33
N GLU A 159 15.29 4.95 10.38
CA GLU A 159 14.21 4.79 9.39
C GLU A 159 14.50 5.48 8.06
N THR A 160 15.35 6.50 8.08
CA THR A 160 15.80 7.22 6.89
C THR A 160 17.28 7.53 6.97
N THR A 161 17.86 7.89 5.83
CA THR A 161 19.26 8.33 5.73
C THR A 161 19.32 9.83 5.48
N LEU A 162 20.43 10.48 5.85
CA LEU A 162 20.64 11.90 5.58
C LEU A 162 20.49 12.21 4.08
N LYS A 163 20.98 11.31 3.21
CA LYS A 163 20.83 11.41 1.75
C LYS A 163 19.36 11.48 1.34
N ARG A 164 18.49 10.64 1.90
CA ARG A 164 17.04 10.66 1.61
C ARG A 164 16.38 11.93 2.13
N VAL A 165 16.72 12.37 3.35
CA VAL A 165 16.20 13.63 3.90
C VAL A 165 16.57 14.82 3.00
N LEU A 166 17.85 14.93 2.62
CA LEU A 166 18.31 15.99 1.70
C LEU A 166 17.57 15.93 0.36
N HIS A 167 17.34 14.74 -0.19
CA HIS A 167 16.56 14.58 -1.41
C HIS A 167 15.13 15.09 -1.24
N PHE A 168 14.40 14.69 -0.18
CA PHE A 168 13.04 15.17 0.06
C PHE A 168 12.97 16.69 0.28
N THR A 169 13.93 17.24 1.02
CA THR A 169 14.04 18.70 1.21
C THR A 169 14.30 19.41 -0.11
N TRP A 170 15.20 18.90 -0.95
CA TRP A 170 15.46 19.47 -2.27
C TRP A 170 14.22 19.40 -3.18
N VAL A 171 13.52 18.27 -3.23
CA VAL A 171 12.28 18.12 -3.99
C VAL A 171 11.22 19.11 -3.52
N ALA A 172 11.05 19.29 -2.20
CA ALA A 172 10.09 20.23 -1.63
C ALA A 172 10.43 21.69 -2.00
N VAL A 173 11.71 22.06 -1.93
CA VAL A 173 12.19 23.40 -2.32
C VAL A 173 12.02 23.62 -3.82
N ALA A 174 12.42 22.65 -4.65
CA ALA A 174 12.27 22.71 -6.10
C ALA A 174 10.79 22.86 -6.50
N ASN A 175 9.90 22.05 -5.93
CA ASN A 175 8.45 22.16 -6.15
C ASN A 175 7.91 23.53 -5.72
N ARG A 176 8.35 24.08 -4.57
CA ARG A 176 7.92 25.40 -4.11
C ARG A 176 8.34 26.50 -5.08
N VAL A 177 9.60 26.49 -5.53
CA VAL A 177 10.13 27.45 -6.50
C VAL A 177 9.36 27.35 -7.82
N TRP A 178 9.17 26.13 -8.32
CA TRP A 178 8.48 25.89 -9.59
C TRP A 178 7.01 26.28 -9.55
N ARG A 179 6.33 26.08 -8.42
CA ARG A 179 4.94 26.49 -8.24
C ARG A 179 4.80 28.01 -8.24
N ILE A 180 5.77 28.73 -7.68
CA ILE A 180 5.81 30.20 -7.72
C ILE A 180 6.05 30.68 -9.16
N SER A 181 6.99 30.08 -9.87
CA SER A 181 7.41 30.52 -11.21
C SER A 181 6.47 30.07 -12.34
N PHE A 182 5.91 28.87 -12.25
CA PHE A 182 5.22 28.19 -13.36
C PHE A 182 3.83 27.63 -13.00
N ARG A 183 3.37 27.83 -11.74
CA ARG A 183 2.10 27.31 -11.22
C ARG A 183 1.89 25.79 -11.41
N ARG A 184 2.98 25.03 -11.49
CA ARG A 184 3.00 23.56 -11.56
C ARG A 184 4.13 23.03 -10.67
N ASP A 185 3.98 21.81 -10.18
CA ASP A 185 5.04 21.15 -9.41
C ASP A 185 6.19 20.70 -10.34
N TYR A 186 7.43 20.82 -9.85
CA TYR A 186 8.65 20.45 -10.58
C TYR A 186 8.71 18.93 -10.83
N LEU A 187 8.40 18.14 -9.79
CA LEU A 187 8.14 16.71 -9.85
C LEU A 187 6.63 16.47 -9.75
N GLY A 188 5.91 17.01 -10.74
CA GLY A 188 4.46 16.86 -10.84
C GLY A 188 4.03 15.46 -11.31
N HIS A 189 2.75 15.17 -11.15
CA HIS A 189 2.13 13.99 -11.76
C HIS A 189 2.27 14.06 -13.28
N LEU A 190 2.58 12.93 -13.90
CA LEU A 190 2.56 12.81 -15.35
C LEU A 190 1.11 12.97 -15.82
N THR A 191 0.82 14.03 -16.58
CA THR A 191 -0.53 14.31 -17.11
C THR A 191 -0.55 14.09 -18.62
N GLY A 192 -1.65 13.52 -19.12
CA GLY A 192 -1.93 13.43 -20.55
C GLY A 192 -3.04 14.37 -20.98
N ASP A 193 -3.57 14.11 -22.17
CA ASP A 193 -4.59 14.91 -22.86
C ASP A 193 -5.85 14.11 -23.23
N GLN A 194 -5.95 12.85 -22.75
CA GLN A 194 -7.02 11.95 -23.15
C GLN A 194 -8.35 12.33 -22.47
N THR A 195 -9.37 12.61 -23.27
CA THR A 195 -10.76 12.75 -22.77
C THR A 195 -11.36 11.39 -22.39
N ARG A 196 -11.06 10.35 -23.18
CA ARG A 196 -11.41 8.95 -22.89
C ARG A 196 -10.15 8.11 -22.93
N THR A 197 -9.74 7.61 -21.78
CA THR A 197 -8.50 6.85 -21.64
C THR A 197 -8.64 5.44 -22.21
N PRO A 198 -7.60 4.92 -22.90
CA PRO A 198 -7.68 3.65 -23.60
C PRO A 198 -7.88 2.50 -22.62
N ASP A 199 -8.68 1.52 -23.03
CA ASP A 199 -8.78 0.21 -22.38
C ASP A 199 -7.87 -0.76 -23.11
N CYS A 200 -7.06 -1.51 -22.37
CA CYS A 200 -6.13 -2.45 -22.94
C CYS A 200 -6.18 -3.73 -22.12
N ALA A 201 -6.53 -4.85 -22.77
CA ALA A 201 -6.44 -6.17 -22.21
C ALA A 201 -5.34 -6.96 -22.94
N LEU A 202 -4.23 -7.20 -22.24
CA LEU A 202 -3.18 -8.15 -22.54
C LEU A 202 -3.42 -9.51 -21.85
N ASN A 203 -4.42 -9.59 -20.97
CA ASN A 203 -4.80 -10.77 -20.19
C ASN A 203 -3.60 -11.34 -19.42
N LEU A 204 -2.93 -10.49 -18.64
CA LEU A 204 -1.71 -10.88 -17.94
C LEU A 204 -2.02 -11.84 -16.77
N GLY A 205 -1.28 -12.95 -16.72
CA GLY A 205 -1.33 -13.94 -15.66
C GLY A 205 -0.09 -13.88 -14.75
N PRO A 206 -0.15 -14.52 -13.55
CA PRO A 206 1.02 -14.69 -12.70
C PRO A 206 2.20 -15.32 -13.46
N GLY A 207 3.39 -14.75 -13.32
CA GLY A 207 4.62 -15.22 -13.97
C GLY A 207 4.93 -14.57 -15.32
N ASP A 208 3.97 -13.93 -15.97
CA ASP A 208 4.17 -13.26 -17.26
C ASP A 208 5.28 -12.20 -17.17
N LEU A 209 6.20 -12.21 -18.14
CA LEU A 209 7.28 -11.23 -18.24
C LEU A 209 6.82 -10.03 -19.06
N VAL A 210 6.87 -8.85 -18.43
CA VAL A 210 6.44 -7.60 -19.03
C VAL A 210 7.50 -6.52 -18.89
N GLU A 211 7.49 -5.59 -19.84
CA GLU A 211 8.25 -4.35 -19.81
C GLU A 211 7.30 -3.18 -19.55
N VAL A 212 7.67 -2.29 -18.64
CA VAL A 212 6.92 -1.05 -18.41
C VAL A 212 7.19 -0.11 -19.57
N LYS A 213 6.14 0.42 -20.18
CA LYS A 213 6.24 1.37 -21.30
C LYS A 213 7.06 2.60 -20.91
N SER A 214 7.59 3.30 -21.92
CA SER A 214 8.28 4.57 -21.70
C SER A 214 7.33 5.63 -21.13
N LEU A 215 7.86 6.67 -20.48
CA LEU A 215 7.05 7.76 -19.94
C LEU A 215 6.17 8.40 -21.01
N LYS A 216 6.69 8.63 -22.23
CA LYS A 216 5.94 9.23 -23.33
C LYS A 216 4.75 8.35 -23.77
N GLU A 217 4.98 7.05 -23.87
CA GLU A 217 3.91 6.10 -24.22
C GLU A 217 2.84 6.01 -23.13
N ILE A 218 3.23 6.03 -21.86
CA ILE A 218 2.29 6.05 -20.73
C ILE A 218 1.51 7.36 -20.72
N GLN A 219 2.18 8.50 -20.88
CA GLN A 219 1.56 9.82 -20.91
C GLN A 219 0.44 9.91 -21.94
N ALA A 220 0.62 9.30 -23.12
CA ALA A 220 -0.39 9.23 -24.17
C ALA A 220 -1.64 8.42 -23.78
N THR A 221 -1.62 7.67 -22.67
CA THR A 221 -2.76 6.91 -22.16
C THR A 221 -3.47 7.58 -20.98
N LEU A 222 -2.99 8.74 -20.53
CA LEU A 222 -3.48 9.41 -19.32
C LEU A 222 -4.43 10.56 -19.66
N ASP A 223 -5.38 10.81 -18.77
CA ASP A 223 -6.21 12.01 -18.78
C ASP A 223 -5.46 13.23 -18.21
N THR A 224 -6.16 14.37 -18.17
CA THR A 224 -5.63 15.63 -17.64
C THR A 224 -5.33 15.58 -16.14
N ALA A 225 -5.89 14.62 -15.40
CA ALA A 225 -5.60 14.35 -14.00
C ALA A 225 -4.47 13.30 -13.82
N GLY A 226 -3.86 12.81 -14.91
CA GLY A 226 -2.80 11.81 -14.86
C GLY A 226 -3.29 10.40 -14.56
N ARG A 227 -4.54 10.09 -14.91
CA ARG A 227 -5.17 8.79 -14.64
C ARG A 227 -5.48 8.03 -15.92
N ASN A 228 -5.52 6.70 -15.83
CA ASN A 228 -6.14 5.83 -16.83
C ASN A 228 -7.28 5.04 -16.16
N ARG A 229 -8.50 5.22 -16.67
CA ARG A 229 -9.73 4.64 -16.11
C ARG A 229 -9.84 4.83 -14.59
N GLY A 230 -9.55 6.05 -14.12
CA GLY A 230 -9.59 6.41 -12.70
C GLY A 230 -8.39 5.98 -11.85
N LEU A 231 -7.44 5.20 -12.39
CA LEU A 231 -6.20 4.84 -11.68
C LEU A 231 -5.08 5.82 -12.04
N SER A 232 -4.56 6.51 -11.03
CA SER A 232 -3.45 7.46 -11.17
C SER A 232 -2.13 6.77 -11.52
N PHE A 233 -1.34 7.40 -12.39
CA PHE A 233 0.06 7.05 -12.57
C PHE A 233 0.92 7.85 -11.58
N GLU A 234 1.35 7.19 -10.50
CA GLU A 234 2.10 7.84 -9.42
C GLU A 234 3.52 8.23 -9.88
N PRO A 235 4.07 9.37 -9.45
CA PRO A 235 5.39 9.83 -9.90
C PRO A 235 6.51 8.79 -9.73
N GLU A 236 6.47 8.02 -8.64
CA GLU A 236 7.48 6.99 -8.33
C GLU A 236 7.42 5.80 -9.31
N MET A 237 6.27 5.54 -9.93
CA MET A 237 6.14 4.52 -10.98
C MET A 237 7.02 4.83 -12.20
N GLY A 238 7.29 6.11 -12.47
CA GLY A 238 8.14 6.56 -13.58
C GLY A 238 9.58 6.03 -13.50
N ILE A 239 10.09 5.71 -12.31
CA ILE A 239 11.43 5.13 -12.10
C ILE A 239 11.54 3.75 -12.76
N HIS A 240 10.40 3.08 -12.97
CA HIS A 240 10.33 1.72 -13.50
C HIS A 240 10.11 1.68 -15.03
N CYS A 241 9.91 2.82 -15.70
CA CYS A 241 9.76 2.87 -17.15
C CYS A 241 10.96 2.24 -17.89
N GLY A 242 10.68 1.42 -18.90
CA GLY A 242 11.67 0.69 -19.69
C GLY A 242 12.30 -0.53 -18.98
N ARG A 243 11.91 -0.81 -17.73
CA ARG A 243 12.40 -1.98 -16.98
C ARG A 243 11.42 -3.15 -17.10
N ARG A 244 11.95 -4.35 -16.89
CA ARG A 244 11.20 -5.61 -16.99
C ARG A 244 10.90 -6.19 -15.61
N TYR A 245 9.70 -6.72 -15.47
CA TYR A 245 9.21 -7.33 -14.24
C TYR A 245 8.35 -8.54 -14.54
N ARG A 246 8.22 -9.43 -13.55
CA ARG A 246 7.22 -10.50 -13.60
C ARG A 246 5.93 -10.05 -12.94
N VAL A 247 4.81 -10.43 -13.54
CA VAL A 247 3.49 -10.24 -12.95
C VAL A 247 3.35 -11.17 -11.74
N VAL A 248 2.96 -10.62 -10.59
CA VAL A 248 2.68 -11.40 -9.37
C VAL A 248 1.25 -11.93 -9.42
N SER A 249 0.30 -11.04 -9.70
CA SER A 249 -1.10 -11.40 -9.79
C SER A 249 -1.89 -10.31 -10.52
N PRO A 250 -2.94 -10.68 -11.27
CA PRO A 250 -3.99 -9.74 -11.62
C PRO A 250 -4.73 -9.26 -10.37
N ILE A 251 -5.28 -8.06 -10.43
CA ILE A 251 -6.18 -7.50 -9.42
C ILE A 251 -7.50 -7.19 -10.10
N ARG A 252 -8.56 -7.76 -9.54
CA ARG A 252 -9.94 -7.59 -9.98
C ARG A 252 -10.77 -6.82 -8.99
N ARG A 253 -10.47 -6.89 -7.68
CA ARG A 253 -11.26 -6.18 -6.69
C ARG A 253 -10.46 -5.71 -5.48
N ILE A 254 -10.76 -4.51 -5.01
CA ILE A 254 -10.15 -3.93 -3.82
C ILE A 254 -11.19 -3.20 -2.98
N ILE A 255 -10.94 -3.11 -1.69
CA ILE A 255 -11.69 -2.22 -0.82
C ILE A 255 -11.10 -0.82 -0.93
N SER A 256 -11.96 0.16 -1.19
CA SER A 256 -11.63 1.59 -1.13
C SER A 256 -11.29 1.98 0.31
N GLU A 257 -10.12 2.56 0.54
CA GLU A 257 -9.73 3.04 1.86
C GLU A 257 -10.68 4.14 2.37
N GLN A 258 -11.11 5.04 1.49
CA GLN A 258 -11.96 6.18 1.86
C GLN A 258 -13.41 5.78 2.18
N THR A 259 -13.97 4.83 1.43
CA THR A 259 -15.41 4.52 1.52
C THR A 259 -15.72 3.19 2.18
N GLY A 260 -14.73 2.30 2.30
CA GLY A 260 -14.93 0.92 2.73
C GLY A 260 -15.77 0.08 1.78
N LYS A 261 -16.04 0.55 0.56
CA LYS A 261 -16.78 -0.22 -0.46
C LYS A 261 -15.82 -1.00 -1.35
N MET A 262 -16.29 -2.16 -1.83
CA MET A 262 -15.57 -2.91 -2.86
C MET A 262 -15.62 -2.15 -4.18
N ILE A 263 -14.47 -2.07 -4.86
CA ILE A 263 -14.30 -1.50 -6.19
C ILE A 263 -13.75 -2.60 -7.09
N GLU A 264 -14.40 -2.78 -8.23
CA GLU A 264 -13.93 -3.66 -9.30
C GLU A 264 -12.90 -2.92 -10.19
N LEU A 265 -11.86 -3.64 -10.57
CA LEU A 265 -10.75 -3.20 -11.39
C LEU A 265 -10.66 -4.12 -12.61
N ASN A 266 -10.48 -3.51 -13.78
CA ASN A 266 -10.24 -4.25 -15.02
C ASN A 266 -8.81 -4.02 -15.48
N ASN A 267 -8.21 -5.05 -16.08
CA ASN A 267 -6.91 -4.97 -16.75
C ASN A 267 -5.83 -4.32 -15.86
N THR A 268 -5.74 -4.77 -14.61
CA THR A 268 -4.81 -4.27 -13.60
C THR A 268 -4.02 -5.41 -13.01
N VAL A 269 -2.71 -5.21 -12.81
CA VAL A 269 -1.81 -6.20 -12.23
C VAL A 269 -0.89 -5.61 -11.15
N ILE A 270 -0.32 -6.49 -10.33
CA ILE A 270 0.83 -6.20 -9.45
C ILE A 270 2.09 -6.76 -10.10
N LEU A 271 3.15 -5.95 -10.13
CA LEU A 271 4.48 -6.38 -10.56
C LEU A 271 5.35 -6.76 -9.36
N GLY A 272 6.18 -7.80 -9.54
CA GLY A 272 7.02 -8.34 -8.48
C GLY A 272 8.21 -7.46 -8.14
N GLY A 273 8.50 -7.33 -6.84
CA GLY A 273 9.63 -6.54 -6.34
C GLY A 273 9.45 -5.02 -6.47
N VAL A 274 8.24 -4.55 -6.76
CA VAL A 274 7.94 -3.14 -7.02
C VAL A 274 6.79 -2.68 -6.11
N SER A 275 7.10 -1.77 -5.21
CA SER A 275 6.16 -1.15 -4.28
C SER A 275 6.60 0.26 -3.95
N CYS A 276 5.68 1.10 -3.50
CA CYS A 276 5.97 2.47 -3.12
C CYS A 276 6.97 2.54 -1.95
N GLU A 277 8.15 3.11 -2.19
CA GLU A 277 9.18 3.38 -1.19
C GLU A 277 8.91 4.66 -0.37
N GLY A 278 7.82 5.35 -0.69
CA GLY A 278 7.36 6.57 -0.04
C GLY A 278 8.12 7.81 -0.50
N LEU A 279 8.71 7.81 -1.69
CA LEU A 279 9.53 8.93 -2.16
C LEU A 279 8.69 10.20 -2.39
N GLY A 280 7.49 10.04 -2.96
CA GLY A 280 6.51 11.11 -3.11
C GLY A 280 5.67 11.39 -1.86
N ALA A 281 5.81 10.58 -0.81
CA ALA A 281 4.95 10.61 0.39
C ALA A 281 5.77 10.77 1.67
N CYS A 282 6.82 11.60 1.62
CA CYS A 282 7.68 11.93 2.76
C CYS A 282 8.11 10.68 3.55
N ASN A 283 8.71 9.70 2.89
CA ASN A 283 9.18 8.45 3.50
C ASN A 283 8.08 7.55 4.11
N CYS A 284 6.84 7.63 3.63
CA CYS A 284 5.77 6.73 4.06
C CYS A 284 6.22 5.24 4.01
N PRO A 285 5.98 4.45 5.07
CA PRO A 285 6.50 3.09 5.20
C PRO A 285 5.56 2.01 4.65
N ARG A 286 4.34 2.37 4.21
CA ARG A 286 3.28 1.40 3.86
C ARG A 286 3.66 0.38 2.79
N ALA A 287 4.68 0.67 1.97
CA ALA A 287 5.11 -0.20 0.89
C ALA A 287 3.91 -0.72 0.07
N ASN A 288 2.97 0.16 -0.24
CA ASN A 288 1.79 -0.20 -1.02
C ASN A 288 2.24 -0.72 -2.39
N TYR A 289 1.64 -1.80 -2.87
CA TYR A 289 1.90 -2.23 -4.23
C TYR A 289 1.41 -1.17 -5.21
N PHE A 290 2.21 -0.93 -6.24
CA PHE A 290 1.73 -0.18 -7.38
C PHE A 290 0.77 -1.04 -8.18
N PHE A 291 -0.34 -0.43 -8.59
CA PHE A 291 -1.30 -1.05 -9.50
C PHE A 291 -0.96 -0.59 -10.91
N TRP A 292 -0.73 -1.55 -11.79
CA TRP A 292 -0.32 -1.28 -13.16
C TRP A 292 -1.48 -1.61 -14.10
N ARG A 293 -1.95 -0.62 -14.86
CA ARG A 293 -2.84 -0.93 -16.00
C ARG A 293 -2.05 -1.71 -17.03
N GLU A 294 -2.66 -2.73 -17.61
CA GLU A 294 -2.07 -3.47 -18.73
C GLU A 294 -1.77 -2.53 -19.92
N ALA A 295 -2.51 -1.43 -20.06
CA ALA A 295 -2.23 -0.35 -21.02
C ALA A 295 -0.83 0.28 -20.87
N TRP A 296 -0.19 0.17 -19.70
CA TRP A 296 1.13 0.71 -19.40
C TRP A 296 2.26 -0.32 -19.57
N LEU A 297 1.93 -1.54 -20.01
CA LEU A 297 2.85 -2.67 -20.07
C LEU A 297 2.94 -3.22 -21.50
N LYS A 298 4.04 -3.91 -21.80
CA LYS A 298 4.26 -4.68 -23.02
C LYS A 298 4.72 -6.08 -22.63
N ARG A 299 4.24 -7.13 -23.29
CA ARG A 299 4.82 -8.48 -23.16
C ARG A 299 6.18 -8.50 -23.87
N VAL A 300 7.20 -9.09 -23.24
CA VAL A 300 8.58 -9.05 -23.77
C VAL A 300 8.79 -9.97 -24.97
N ASP A 301 8.06 -11.09 -25.05
CA ASP A 301 8.23 -12.11 -26.10
C ASP A 301 6.99 -12.27 -27.00
N ALA A 302 6.08 -11.30 -26.97
CA ALA A 302 4.84 -11.34 -27.73
C ALA A 302 5.04 -10.91 -29.19
N SER A 303 4.35 -11.57 -30.12
CA SER A 303 4.18 -11.06 -31.49
C SER A 303 3.44 -9.72 -31.48
N PRO A 304 3.55 -8.88 -32.53
CA PRO A 304 2.82 -7.60 -32.61
C PRO A 304 1.29 -7.72 -32.40
N GLN A 305 0.70 -8.88 -32.73
CA GLN A 305 -0.71 -9.17 -32.46
C GLN A 305 -1.00 -9.41 -30.97
N GLU A 306 -0.11 -10.10 -30.26
CA GLU A 306 -0.19 -10.36 -28.81
C GLU A 306 0.22 -9.14 -27.95
N GLN A 307 0.90 -8.16 -28.56
CA GLN A 307 1.17 -6.84 -27.97
C GLN A 307 0.00 -5.87 -28.18
N SER A 308 -0.93 -6.18 -29.08
CA SER A 308 -2.07 -5.33 -29.35
C SER A 308 -3.10 -5.44 -28.22
N CYS A 309 -3.48 -4.30 -27.68
CA CYS A 309 -4.57 -4.20 -26.71
C CYS A 309 -5.83 -4.81 -27.33
N LEU A 310 -6.35 -5.89 -26.76
CA LEU A 310 -7.62 -6.45 -27.20
C LEU A 310 -8.71 -5.40 -26.93
N GLY A 311 -9.12 -4.69 -27.98
CA GLY A 311 -10.19 -3.71 -27.88
C GLY A 311 -11.50 -4.42 -27.63
N ARG A 312 -12.19 -4.11 -26.53
CA ARG A 312 -13.63 -4.36 -26.46
C ARG A 312 -14.27 -3.31 -27.37
N SER A 313 -14.60 -3.69 -28.60
CA SER A 313 -15.47 -2.85 -29.43
C SER A 313 -16.80 -2.75 -28.69
N ASP A 314 -17.13 -1.57 -28.16
CA ASP A 314 -18.48 -1.27 -27.68
C ASP A 314 -19.44 -1.40 -28.87
N ARG A 315 -19.94 -2.62 -29.11
CA ARG A 315 -21.13 -2.86 -29.95
C ARG A 315 -22.36 -2.71 -29.05
N THR A 316 -22.77 -1.47 -28.83
CA THR A 316 -24.09 -1.10 -28.29
C THR A 316 -24.35 0.33 -28.72
N GLY A 317 -25.33 0.69 -29.53
CA GLY A 317 -26.32 -0.06 -30.28
C GLY A 317 -26.95 0.91 -31.30
N GLN A 318 -27.02 0.50 -32.56
CA GLN A 318 -28.02 1.02 -33.48
C GLN A 318 -29.26 0.14 -33.31
N ARG A 319 -30.30 0.70 -32.70
CA ARG A 319 -31.71 0.58 -33.06
C ARG A 319 -32.53 1.45 -32.12
#